data_AF-A0AAU8MKM4-F1
#
_entry.id   AF-A0AAU8MKM4-F1
#
_cell.length_a   1.000
_cell.length_b   1.000
_cell.length_c   1.000
_cell.angle_alpha   90.00
_cell.angle_beta   90.00
_cell.angle_gamma   90.00
#
_symmetry.space_group_name_H-M   'P 1'
#
loop_
_entity.id
_entity.type
_entity.pdbx_description
1 polymer ?
#
loop_
_entity_poly.entity_id
_entity_poly.type
_entity_poly.pdbx_seq_one_letter_code
_entity_poly.pdbx_strand_id
1 'polypeptide(L)'
;MVRKTGFQWALLHSSDKKNWKLLTKFTIKQAFNLRKKNMSQKMRVSNCHGYNRFLQERGNIFHFINEAIENWYENSPKMRGGNYIYSNKVVILVHIVASLFRIGLRQTVGFIKGYLQQVVSSH
;
A
#
# COMPACT_ATOMS: atom_id res chain seq x y z
N MET A 1 -28.45 -13.74 -54.41
CA MET A 1 -29.48 -14.52 -53.67
C MET A 1 -29.07 -14.61 -52.20
N VAL A 2 -29.48 -13.61 -51.38
CA VAL A 2 -29.20 -13.60 -49.94
C VAL A 2 -30.43 -14.15 -49.24
N ARG A 3 -30.31 -15.32 -48.61
CA ARG A 3 -31.40 -15.93 -47.83
C ARG A 3 -31.71 -15.01 -46.66
N LYS A 4 -32.81 -14.26 -46.74
CA LYS A 4 -33.34 -13.55 -45.56
C LYS A 4 -33.67 -14.61 -44.52
N THR A 5 -32.98 -14.57 -43.39
CA THR A 5 -33.27 -15.44 -42.25
C THR A 5 -34.70 -15.16 -41.77
N GLY A 6 -35.43 -16.21 -41.36
CA GLY A 6 -36.89 -16.15 -41.16
C GLY A 6 -37.39 -15.05 -40.21
N PHE A 7 -36.52 -14.51 -39.34
CA PHE A 7 -36.82 -13.38 -38.48
C PHE A 7 -37.07 -12.06 -39.22
N GLN A 8 -36.37 -11.83 -40.34
CA GLN A 8 -36.47 -10.58 -41.09
C GLN A 8 -37.74 -10.51 -41.95
N TRP A 9 -38.32 -11.67 -42.29
CA TRP A 9 -39.58 -11.77 -43.03
C TRP A 9 -40.80 -11.53 -42.11
N ALA A 10 -40.75 -12.04 -40.87
CA ALA A 10 -41.80 -11.80 -39.86
C ALA A 10 -41.92 -10.33 -39.44
N LEU A 11 -40.83 -9.56 -39.51
CA LEU A 11 -40.79 -8.13 -39.20
C LEU A 11 -41.49 -7.24 -40.23
N LEU A 12 -41.56 -7.65 -41.51
CA LEU A 12 -42.10 -6.82 -42.58
C LEU A 12 -43.63 -6.94 -42.74
N HIS A 13 -44.26 -7.99 -42.18
CA HIS A 13 -45.67 -8.32 -42.42
C HIS A 13 -46.55 -8.39 -41.16
N SER A 14 -46.02 -8.21 -39.94
CA SER A 14 -46.82 -8.31 -38.70
C SER A 14 -47.25 -6.92 -38.20
N SER A 15 -48.51 -6.54 -38.47
CA SER A 15 -49.19 -5.35 -37.92
C SER A 15 -49.83 -5.61 -36.54
N ASP A 16 -49.29 -6.57 -35.77
CA ASP A 16 -49.78 -6.88 -34.43
C ASP A 16 -48.98 -6.08 -33.38
N LYS A 17 -49.67 -5.13 -32.73
CA LYS A 17 -49.12 -4.26 -31.68
C LYS A 17 -48.51 -5.05 -30.51
N LYS A 18 -48.93 -6.30 -30.26
CA LYS A 18 -48.36 -7.17 -29.22
C LYS A 18 -46.95 -7.64 -29.59
N ASN A 19 -46.72 -8.03 -30.84
CA ASN A 19 -45.40 -8.44 -31.32
C ASN A 19 -44.41 -7.27 -31.32
N TRP A 20 -44.86 -6.07 -31.69
CA TRP A 20 -44.01 -4.88 -31.65
C TRP A 20 -43.55 -4.52 -30.22
N LYS A 21 -44.43 -4.67 -29.22
CA LYS A 21 -44.09 -4.49 -27.79
C LYS A 21 -43.12 -5.55 -27.26
N LEU A 22 -43.17 -6.78 -27.77
CA LEU A 22 -42.26 -7.85 -27.37
C LEU A 22 -40.88 -7.69 -27.99
N LEU A 23 -40.82 -7.33 -29.28
CA LEU A 23 -39.57 -7.09 -30.01
C LEU A 23 -38.82 -5.90 -29.44
N THR A 24 -39.51 -4.81 -29.09
CA THR A 24 -38.91 -3.64 -28.43
C THR A 24 -38.36 -3.96 -27.04
N LYS A 25 -39.10 -4.74 -26.23
CA LYS A 25 -38.58 -5.23 -24.93
C LYS A 25 -37.33 -6.10 -25.10
N PHE A 26 -37.31 -6.95 -26.12
CA PHE A 26 -36.18 -7.85 -26.38
C PHE A 26 -34.94 -7.09 -26.86
N THR A 27 -35.09 -6.12 -27.76
CA THR A 27 -33.97 -5.28 -28.23
C THR A 27 -33.45 -4.36 -27.14
N ILE A 28 -34.31 -3.77 -26.30
CA ILE A 28 -33.89 -2.98 -25.13
C ILE A 28 -33.10 -3.85 -24.15
N LYS A 29 -33.58 -5.07 -23.86
CA LYS A 29 -32.90 -6.00 -22.95
C LYS A 29 -31.54 -6.45 -23.51
N GLN A 30 -31.45 -6.71 -24.81
CA GLN A 30 -30.17 -7.03 -25.47
C GLN A 30 -29.21 -5.84 -25.46
N ALA A 31 -29.67 -4.63 -25.79
CA ALA A 31 -28.86 -3.42 -25.74
C ALA A 31 -28.35 -3.12 -24.32
N PHE A 32 -29.19 -3.34 -23.30
CA PHE A 32 -28.79 -3.22 -21.90
C PHE A 32 -27.72 -4.25 -21.52
N ASN A 33 -27.87 -5.51 -21.93
CA ASN A 33 -26.89 -6.55 -21.66
C ASN A 33 -25.55 -6.30 -22.37
N LEU A 34 -25.58 -5.81 -23.61
CA LEU A 34 -24.38 -5.42 -24.36
C LEU A 34 -23.67 -4.23 -23.70
N ARG A 35 -24.44 -3.22 -23.25
CA ARG A 35 -23.91 -2.09 -22.47
C ARG A 35 -23.29 -2.55 -21.16
N LYS A 36 -23.93 -3.47 -20.43
CA LYS A 36 -23.40 -4.03 -19.18
C LYS A 36 -22.11 -4.82 -19.41
N LYS A 37 -22.03 -5.58 -20.51
CA LYS A 37 -20.85 -6.36 -20.91
C LYS A 37 -19.66 -5.49 -21.29
N ASN A 38 -19.91 -4.32 -21.89
CA ASN A 38 -18.90 -3.37 -22.34
C ASN A 38 -18.63 -2.22 -21.34
N MET A 39 -19.14 -2.31 -20.11
CA MET A 39 -18.75 -1.37 -19.06
C MET A 39 -17.27 -1.58 -18.77
N SER A 40 -16.46 -0.52 -18.82
CA SER A 40 -15.04 -0.63 -18.49
C SER A 40 -14.91 -1.21 -17.08
N GLN A 41 -14.10 -2.26 -16.93
CA GLN A 41 -13.80 -2.77 -15.59
C GLN A 41 -13.12 -1.63 -14.83
N LYS A 42 -13.80 -1.07 -13.82
CA LYS A 42 -13.19 -0.13 -12.90
C LYS A 42 -12.06 -0.88 -12.19
N MET A 43 -10.81 -0.52 -12.51
CA MET A 43 -9.65 -1.00 -11.77
C MET A 43 -9.79 -0.56 -10.31
N ARG A 44 -10.01 -1.53 -9.42
CA ARG A 44 -9.85 -1.32 -7.97
C ARG A 44 -8.40 -1.62 -7.63
N VAL A 45 -7.73 -0.69 -6.93
CA VAL A 45 -6.41 -0.95 -6.36
C VAL A 45 -6.58 -2.04 -5.29
N SER A 46 -6.19 -3.26 -5.61
CA SER A 46 -6.42 -4.45 -4.80
C SER A 46 -5.44 -4.61 -3.63
N ASN A 47 -4.42 -3.74 -3.54
CA ASN A 47 -3.34 -3.83 -2.54
C ASN A 47 -3.16 -2.57 -1.68
N CYS A 48 -4.21 -1.76 -1.48
CA CYS A 48 -4.09 -0.56 -0.63
C CYS A 48 -3.71 -0.91 0.82
N HIS A 49 -4.21 -2.03 1.34
CA HIS A 49 -3.94 -2.43 2.72
C HIS A 49 -2.48 -2.83 2.92
N GLY A 50 -1.92 -3.68 2.04
CA GLY A 50 -0.52 -4.07 2.10
C GLY A 50 0.42 -2.89 1.89
N TYR A 51 0.09 -2.01 0.94
CA TYR A 51 0.85 -0.78 0.71
C TYR A 51 0.87 0.16 1.93
N ASN A 52 -0.30 0.38 2.55
CA ASN A 52 -0.40 1.24 3.73
C ASN A 52 0.35 0.66 4.93
N ARG A 53 0.27 -0.65 5.14
CA ARG A 53 1.02 -1.34 6.19
C ARG A 53 2.53 -1.16 5.98
N PHE A 54 3.00 -1.35 4.75
CA PHE A 54 4.40 -1.17 4.41
C PHE A 54 4.89 0.28 4.62
N LEU A 55 4.08 1.29 4.32
CA LEU A 55 4.41 2.68 4.63
C LEU A 55 4.52 2.93 6.14
N GLN A 56 3.63 2.33 6.94
CA GLN A 56 3.70 2.43 8.41
C GLN A 56 4.95 1.74 8.95
N GLU A 57 5.27 0.54 8.45
CA GLU A 57 6.48 -0.19 8.84
C GLU A 57 7.76 0.58 8.48
N ARG A 58 7.80 1.22 7.31
CA ARG A 58 8.90 2.13 6.92
C ARG A 58 9.02 3.36 7.81
N GLY A 59 7.92 3.86 8.35
CA GLY A 59 7.89 4.99 9.28
C GLY A 59 8.26 4.60 10.72
N ASN A 60 8.44 3.31 11.03
CA ASN A 60 8.74 2.85 12.37
C ASN A 60 10.21 3.09 12.74
N ILE A 61 10.50 4.30 13.22
CA ILE A 61 11.85 4.71 13.67
C ILE A 61 12.39 3.81 14.79
N PHE A 62 11.51 3.22 15.61
CA PHE A 62 11.92 2.34 16.72
C PHE A 62 12.58 1.04 16.25
N HIS A 63 12.32 0.59 15.02
CA HIS A 63 13.03 -0.55 14.45
C HIS A 63 14.55 -0.27 14.36
N PHE A 64 14.93 0.92 13.89
CA PHE A 64 16.34 1.33 13.85
C PHE A 64 16.95 1.49 15.24
N ILE A 65 16.13 1.88 16.23
CA ILE A 65 16.57 1.97 17.63
C ILE A 65 16.94 0.60 18.17
N ASN A 66 16.10 -0.41 17.97
CA ASN A 66 16.39 -1.77 18.44
C ASN A 66 17.65 -2.34 17.78
N GLU A 67 17.80 -2.18 16.47
CA GLU A 67 19.02 -2.63 15.76
C GLU A 67 20.31 -1.96 16.27
N ALA A 68 20.23 -0.68 16.64
CA ALA A 68 21.36 0.07 17.18
C ALA A 68 21.67 -0.34 18.62
N ILE A 69 20.66 -0.68 19.43
CA ILE A 69 20.83 -1.21 20.80
C ILE A 69 21.55 -2.54 20.77
N GLU A 70 21.15 -3.46 19.89
CA GLU A 70 21.79 -4.77 19.73
C GLU A 70 23.25 -4.64 19.28
N ASN A 71 23.56 -3.63 18.47
CA ASN A 71 24.88 -3.39 17.89
C ASN A 71 25.47 -2.07 18.37
N TRP A 72 25.49 -1.85 19.69
CA TRP A 72 25.85 -0.54 20.24
C TRP A 72 27.30 -0.13 19.94
N TYR A 73 28.22 -1.09 19.98
CA TYR A 73 29.63 -0.88 19.69
C TYR A 73 30.06 -1.67 18.45
N GLU A 74 31.16 -1.25 17.86
CA GLU A 74 31.76 -1.94 16.73
C GLU A 74 32.38 -3.28 17.17
N ASN A 75 32.21 -4.32 16.34
CA ASN A 75 32.68 -5.68 16.61
C ASN A 75 34.16 -5.92 16.23
N SER A 76 34.90 -4.86 15.92
CA SER A 76 36.30 -4.95 15.49
C SER A 76 37.23 -5.35 16.66
N PRO A 77 38.33 -6.07 16.38
CA PRO A 77 39.29 -6.48 17.40
C PRO A 77 39.87 -5.26 18.11
N LYS A 78 39.70 -5.22 19.43
CA LYS A 78 40.11 -4.06 20.24
C LYS A 78 41.61 -4.11 20.51
N MET A 79 42.27 -2.98 20.29
CA MET A 79 43.61 -2.77 20.82
C MET A 79 43.57 -2.57 22.33
N ARG A 80 44.56 -3.12 23.04
CA ARG A 80 44.68 -2.98 24.50
C ARG A 80 44.78 -1.49 24.86
N GLY A 81 43.85 -1.02 25.70
CA GLY A 81 43.79 0.40 26.11
C GLY A 81 43.03 1.32 25.15
N GLY A 82 42.44 0.81 24.07
CA GLY A 82 41.62 1.60 23.14
C GLY A 82 40.22 1.91 23.69
N ASN A 83 39.67 3.05 23.28
CA ASN A 83 38.30 3.43 23.58
C ASN A 83 37.28 2.55 22.85
N TYR A 84 36.08 2.44 23.40
CA TYR A 84 34.95 1.84 22.69
C TYR A 84 34.55 2.72 21.50
N ILE A 85 34.46 2.11 20.32
CA ILE A 85 34.00 2.76 19.09
C ILE A 85 32.52 2.41 18.88
N TYR A 86 31.69 3.42 18.70
CA TYR A 86 30.26 3.22 18.41
C TYR A 86 30.09 2.67 16.99
N SER A 87 29.10 1.79 16.81
CA SER A 87 28.80 1.29 15.47
C SER A 87 28.22 2.38 14.56
N ASN A 88 28.36 2.21 13.26
CA ASN A 88 27.73 3.08 12.26
C ASN A 88 26.21 3.20 12.47
N LYS A 89 25.55 2.11 12.91
CA LYS A 89 24.11 2.11 13.18
C LYS A 89 23.74 3.11 14.28
N VAL A 90 24.52 3.16 15.36
CA VAL A 90 24.31 4.11 16.46
C VAL A 90 24.53 5.55 16.01
N VAL A 91 25.59 5.81 15.23
CA VAL A 91 25.88 7.16 14.71
C VAL A 91 24.75 7.66 13.82
N ILE A 92 24.28 6.81 12.90
CA ILE A 92 23.15 7.12 12.01
C ILE A 92 21.89 7.40 12.82
N LEU A 93 21.58 6.57 13.82
CA LEU A 93 20.42 6.77 14.69
C LEU A 93 20.47 8.11 15.43
N VAL A 94 21.61 8.47 16.02
CA VAL A 94 21.78 9.76 16.71
C VAL A 94 21.49 10.92 15.75
N HIS A 95 21.95 10.83 14.50
CA HIS A 95 21.70 11.84 13.48
C HIS A 95 20.23 11.89 13.03
N ILE A 96 19.57 10.73 12.91
CA ILE A 96 18.15 10.63 12.60
C ILE A 96 17.33 11.32 13.69
N VAL A 97 17.57 11.01 14.97
CA VAL A 97 16.86 11.61 16.10
C VAL A 97 17.11 13.11 16.16
N ALA A 98 18.38 13.54 16.06
CA ALA A 98 18.73 14.95 16.06
C ALA A 98 18.03 15.73 14.93
N SER A 99 17.95 15.14 13.73
CA SER A 99 17.35 15.77 12.55
C SER A 99 15.83 15.79 12.60
N LEU A 100 15.20 14.68 13.01
CA LEU A 100 13.74 14.56 13.10
C LEU A 100 13.15 15.51 14.14
N PHE A 101 13.76 15.55 15.33
CA PHE A 101 13.29 16.41 16.42
C PHE A 101 13.89 17.82 16.37
N ARG A 102 14.85 18.06 15.47
CA ARG A 102 15.55 19.34 15.32
C ARG A 102 16.17 19.82 16.64
N ILE A 103 16.77 18.90 17.38
CA ILE A 103 17.38 19.13 18.69
C ILE A 103 18.91 19.10 18.60
N GLY A 104 19.58 19.81 19.52
CA GLY A 104 21.05 19.80 19.60
C GLY A 104 21.60 18.49 20.13
N LEU A 105 22.83 18.12 19.73
CA LEU A 105 23.45 16.83 20.09
C LEU A 105 23.46 16.54 21.60
N ARG A 106 23.67 17.53 22.46
CA ARG A 106 23.63 17.33 23.93
C ARG A 106 22.23 16.94 24.43
N GLN A 107 21.17 17.50 23.83
CA GLN A 107 19.79 17.13 24.14
C GLN A 107 19.48 15.73 23.60
N THR A 108 19.97 15.39 22.41
CA THR A 108 19.85 14.04 21.83
C THR A 108 20.46 12.97 22.74
N VAL A 109 21.62 13.23 23.34
CA VAL A 109 22.24 12.32 24.32
C VAL A 109 21.31 12.09 25.51
N GLY A 110 20.70 13.14 26.06
CA GLY A 110 19.74 13.04 27.16
C GLY A 110 18.49 12.23 26.78
N PHE A 111 17.95 12.49 25.59
CA PHE A 111 16.80 11.77 25.04
C PHE A 111 17.06 10.27 24.93
N ILE A 112 18.17 9.89 24.28
CA ILE A 112 18.54 8.48 24.08
C ILE A 112 18.78 7.81 25.44
N LYS A 113 19.49 8.47 26.37
CA LYS A 113 19.75 7.92 27.70
C LYS A 113 18.45 7.66 28.48
N GLY A 114 17.51 8.60 28.44
CA GLY A 114 16.21 8.45 29.09
C GLY A 114 15.37 7.33 28.46
N TYR A 115 15.36 7.24 27.13
CA TYR A 115 14.66 6.17 26.42
C TYR A 115 15.22 4.79 26.79
N LEU A 116 16.55 4.63 26.79
CA LEU A 116 17.19 3.36 27.17
C LEU A 116 16.85 2.96 28.61
N GLN A 117 16.82 3.91 29.55
CA GLN A 117 16.40 3.64 30.92
C GLN A 117 14.97 3.13 30.99
N GLN A 118 14.06 3.69 30.19
CA GLN A 118 12.67 3.24 30.12
C GLN A 118 12.56 1.82 29.57
N VAL A 119 13.25 1.50 28.48
CA VAL A 119 13.23 0.15 27.88
C VAL A 119 13.76 -0.89 28.85
N VAL A 120 14.87 -0.61 29.54
CA VAL A 120 15.47 -1.53 30.51
C VAL A 120 14.57 -1.72 31.74
N SER A 121 13.85 -0.67 32.17
CA SER A 121 12.96 -0.76 33.34
C SER A 121 11.62 -1.45 33.05
N SER A 122 11.30 -1.68 31.78
CA SER A 122 10.05 -2.35 31.35
C SER A 122 10.17 -3.88 31.21
N HIS A 123 11.32 -4.44 31.58
CA HIS A 123 11.58 -5.88 31.70
C HIS A 123 11.84 -6.25 33.15
#